data_AF-A0A094IC33-F1
#
_entry.id   AF-A0A094IC33-F1
#
_cell.length_a   1.000
_cell.length_b   1.000
_cell.length_c   1.000
_cell.angle_alpha   90.00
_cell.angle_beta   90.00
_cell.angle_gamma   90.00
#
_symmetry.space_group_name_H-M   'P 1'
#
loop_
_entity.id
_entity.type
_entity.pdbx_description
1 polymer ?
#
loop_
_entity_poly.entity_id
_entity_poly.type
_entity_poly.pdbx_seq_one_letter_code
_entity_poly.pdbx_strand_id
1 'polypeptide(L)'
;MSAIKEHIIHNYAEAPQPTHENVIVDGVHRYPPTGLKVLVVGGGPGGYLTAVECWRKGHQVELVEKNSNNTPIGLASMLYDQCERLGIKVTFGVNVLSYVENATEGTATAIADDGRQFTADIVVAADGLGTKSHQVV
;
A
#
# COMPACT_ATOMS: atom_id res chain seq x y z
N MET A 1 43.03 7.19 30.06
CA MET A 1 41.69 6.67 30.41
C MET A 1 40.71 7.82 30.24
N SER A 2 39.65 7.80 29.45
CA SER A 2 39.04 6.77 28.60
C SER A 2 38.23 7.51 27.52
N ALA A 3 38.26 7.02 26.29
CA ALA A 3 37.46 7.53 25.18
C ALA A 3 35.97 7.24 25.39
N ILE A 4 35.10 8.17 24.97
CA ILE A 4 33.69 7.86 24.67
C ILE A 4 33.36 8.41 23.28
N LYS A 5 33.34 7.43 22.38
CA LYS A 5 32.88 7.30 20.98
C LYS A 5 32.08 8.44 20.34
N GLU A 6 32.51 8.74 19.13
CA GLU A 6 31.86 9.50 18.05
C GLU A 6 30.38 9.10 17.85
N HIS A 7 29.50 10.10 17.80
CA HIS A 7 28.19 9.96 17.18
C HIS A 7 28.38 9.95 15.66
N ILE A 8 28.10 8.82 15.04
CA ILE A 8 28.00 8.71 13.58
C ILE A 8 26.77 9.51 13.16
N ILE A 9 26.99 10.74 12.69
CA ILE A 9 26.02 11.47 11.87
C ILE A 9 25.92 10.74 10.54
N HIS A 10 24.85 9.96 10.35
CA HIS A 10 24.48 9.53 9.00
C HIS A 10 24.13 10.78 8.20
N ASN A 11 24.99 11.13 7.24
CA ASN A 11 24.66 12.05 6.15
C ASN A 11 23.52 11.41 5.34
N TYR A 12 22.28 11.66 5.75
CA TYR A 12 21.17 11.54 4.80
C TYR A 12 21.40 12.63 3.77
N ALA A 13 21.64 12.22 2.52
CA ALA A 13 21.59 13.14 1.40
C ALA A 13 20.28 13.94 1.49
N GLU A 14 20.38 15.25 1.29
CA GLU A 14 19.21 16.12 1.26
C GLU A 14 18.20 15.52 0.28
N ALA A 15 16.96 15.30 0.74
CA ALA A 15 15.95 14.68 -0.11
C ALA A 15 15.83 15.51 -1.39
N PRO A 16 15.83 14.88 -2.58
CA PRO A 16 15.73 15.61 -3.83
C PRO A 16 14.51 16.54 -3.79
N GLN A 17 14.69 17.78 -4.24
CA GLN A 17 13.59 18.73 -4.30
C GLN A 17 12.45 18.11 -5.13
N PRO A 18 11.19 18.17 -4.66
CA PRO A 18 10.07 17.59 -5.38
C PRO A 18 10.07 18.11 -6.81
N THR A 19 10.06 17.22 -7.79
CA THR A 19 10.08 17.60 -9.22
C THR A 19 8.77 18.22 -9.69
N HIS A 20 7.74 18.22 -8.83
CA HIS A 20 6.40 18.73 -9.09
C HIS A 20 5.77 19.18 -7.74
N GLU A 21 4.74 20.03 -7.80
CA GLU A 21 4.08 20.56 -6.60
C GLU A 21 3.23 19.51 -5.87
N ASN A 22 3.34 19.49 -4.54
CA ASN A 22 2.44 18.72 -3.69
C ASN A 22 1.03 19.34 -3.72
N VAL A 23 0.00 18.51 -3.61
CA VAL A 23 -1.39 18.96 -3.45
C VAL A 23 -1.90 18.62 -2.06
N ILE A 24 -2.85 19.40 -1.55
CA ILE A 24 -3.58 19.07 -0.32
C ILE A 24 -4.98 18.66 -0.73
N VAL A 25 -5.38 17.44 -0.38
CA VAL A 25 -6.75 16.91 -0.61
C VAL A 25 -7.34 16.60 0.75
N ASP A 26 -8.47 17.23 1.08
CA ASP A 26 -9.16 17.05 2.37
C ASP A 26 -8.21 17.16 3.59
N GLY A 27 -7.28 18.12 3.54
CA GLY A 27 -6.28 18.36 4.59
C GLY A 27 -5.08 17.40 4.59
N VAL A 28 -4.98 16.46 3.65
CA VAL A 28 -3.88 15.50 3.53
C VAL A 28 -2.94 15.89 2.40
N HIS A 29 -1.65 16.02 2.72
CA HIS A 29 -0.60 16.26 1.73
C HIS A 29 -0.41 15.05 0.82
N ARG A 30 -0.48 15.25 -0.49
CA ARG A 30 -0.18 14.23 -1.50
C ARG A 30 0.98 14.67 -2.37
N TYR A 31 1.92 13.77 -2.55
CA TYR A 31 3.04 13.94 -3.46
C TYR A 31 2.58 13.85 -4.92
N PRO A 32 3.33 14.45 -5.84
CA PRO A 32 3.05 14.36 -7.27
C PRO A 32 2.87 12.91 -7.76
N PRO A 33 2.03 12.68 -8.78
CA PRO A 33 1.83 11.35 -9.34
C PRO A 33 3.14 10.70 -9.77
N THR A 34 3.43 9.49 -9.28
CA THR A 34 4.65 8.76 -9.65
C THR A 34 4.49 7.92 -10.90
N GLY A 35 3.25 7.76 -11.38
CA GLY A 35 2.91 6.82 -12.46
C GLY A 35 2.81 5.36 -12.03
N LEU A 36 3.11 5.03 -10.77
CA LEU A 36 3.04 3.65 -10.26
C LEU A 36 1.64 3.32 -9.76
N LYS A 37 1.14 2.16 -10.17
CA LYS A 37 -0.05 1.50 -9.64
C LYS A 37 0.36 0.51 -8.55
N VAL A 38 -0.25 0.67 -7.37
CA VAL A 38 -0.07 -0.19 -6.20
C VAL A 38 -1.39 -0.90 -5.91
N LEU A 39 -1.35 -2.22 -5.88
CA LEU A 39 -2.42 -3.05 -5.33
C LEU A 39 -2.08 -3.40 -3.88
N VAL A 40 -3.02 -3.19 -2.97
CA VAL A 40 -2.92 -3.67 -1.59
C VAL A 40 -3.93 -4.79 -1.38
N VAL A 41 -3.47 -5.92 -0.83
CA VAL A 41 -4.34 -7.08 -0.53
C VAL A 41 -4.51 -7.21 0.98
N GLY A 42 -5.73 -7.00 1.47
CA GLY A 42 -6.11 -7.10 2.88
C GLY A 42 -6.53 -5.76 3.50
N GLY A 43 -7.77 -5.67 3.98
CA GLY A 43 -8.40 -4.53 4.67
C GLY A 43 -8.20 -4.56 6.19
N GLY A 44 -6.95 -4.76 6.64
CA GLY A 44 -6.56 -4.64 8.04
C GLY A 44 -5.91 -3.28 8.36
N PRO A 45 -5.44 -3.05 9.60
CA PRO A 45 -4.72 -1.81 9.94
C PRO A 45 -3.46 -1.63 9.09
N GLY A 46 -2.74 -2.71 8.78
CA GLY A 46 -1.58 -2.67 7.90
C GLY A 46 -1.96 -2.28 6.47
N GLY A 47 -2.94 -2.96 5.86
CA GLY A 47 -3.32 -2.69 4.48
C GLY A 47 -3.94 -1.31 4.26
N TYR A 48 -4.86 -0.87 5.13
CA TYR A 48 -5.41 0.49 5.00
C TYR A 48 -4.34 1.57 5.22
N LEU A 49 -3.44 1.39 6.20
CA LEU A 49 -2.33 2.33 6.40
C LEU A 49 -1.42 2.38 5.18
N THR A 50 -1.06 1.22 4.63
CA THR A 50 -0.28 1.13 3.38
C THR A 50 -0.99 1.85 2.25
N ALA A 51 -2.30 1.65 2.08
CA ALA A 51 -3.05 2.28 1.00
C ALA A 51 -3.04 3.82 1.12
N VAL A 52 -3.31 4.35 2.32
CA VAL A 52 -3.25 5.79 2.59
C VAL A 52 -1.85 6.34 2.35
N GLU A 53 -0.80 5.67 2.85
CA GLU A 53 0.56 6.15 2.70
C GLU A 53 1.04 6.09 1.24
N CYS A 54 0.74 5.02 0.51
CA CYS A 54 1.05 4.93 -0.91
C CYS A 54 0.34 6.02 -1.71
N TRP A 55 -0.93 6.29 -1.41
CA TRP A 55 -1.67 7.38 -2.03
C TRP A 55 -1.04 8.74 -1.70
N ARG A 56 -0.62 8.94 -0.44
CA ARG A 56 0.08 10.14 0.05
C ARG A 56 1.40 10.36 -0.68
N LYS A 57 2.06 9.27 -1.10
CA LYS A 57 3.29 9.28 -1.89
C LYS A 57 3.08 9.41 -3.40
N GLY A 58 1.84 9.67 -3.84
CA GLY A 58 1.54 9.97 -5.23
C GLY A 58 1.30 8.73 -6.09
N HIS A 59 1.17 7.55 -5.48
CA HIS A 59 0.83 6.33 -6.23
C HIS A 59 -0.66 6.29 -6.55
N GLN A 60 -1.01 5.57 -7.63
CA GLN A 60 -2.39 5.13 -7.85
C GLN A 60 -2.61 3.87 -7.02
N VAL A 61 -3.65 3.86 -6.19
CA VAL A 61 -3.87 2.79 -5.22
C VAL A 61 -5.24 2.16 -5.41
N GLU A 62 -5.27 0.84 -5.45
CA GLU A 62 -6.47 0.01 -5.31
C GLU A 62 -6.23 -0.99 -4.18
N LEU A 63 -7.23 -1.21 -3.34
CA LEU A 63 -7.20 -2.19 -2.26
C LEU A 63 -8.29 -3.25 -2.48
N VAL A 64 -7.97 -4.50 -2.18
CA VAL A 64 -8.92 -5.62 -2.19
C VAL A 64 -8.99 -6.28 -0.82
N GLU A 65 -10.20 -6.64 -0.38
CA GLU A 65 -10.44 -7.24 0.94
C GLU A 65 -11.41 -8.44 0.82
N LYS A 66 -11.13 -9.53 1.54
CA LYS A 66 -11.90 -10.77 1.48
C LYS A 66 -13.29 -10.66 2.11
N ASN A 67 -13.41 -9.88 3.18
CA ASN A 67 -14.70 -9.65 3.82
C ASN A 67 -15.62 -8.89 2.86
N SER A 68 -16.92 -9.12 2.95
CA SER A 68 -17.92 -8.49 2.07
C SER A 68 -18.19 -7.02 2.39
N ASN A 69 -17.67 -6.53 3.52
CA ASN A 69 -17.79 -5.15 3.98
C ASN A 69 -16.66 -4.82 4.97
N ASN A 70 -16.53 -3.53 5.31
CA ASN A 70 -15.64 -3.09 6.37
C ASN A 70 -16.21 -3.50 7.75
N THR A 71 -15.74 -4.65 8.26
CA THR A 71 -16.07 -5.17 9.60
C THR A 71 -15.16 -4.72 10.76
N PRO A 72 -13.88 -4.32 10.54
CA PRO A 72 -13.00 -3.96 11.64
C PRO A 72 -13.52 -2.78 12.48
N ILE A 73 -13.24 -2.81 13.78
CA ILE A 73 -13.48 -1.70 14.71
C ILE A 73 -12.16 -0.98 15.05
N GLY A 74 -12.26 0.25 15.56
CA GLY A 74 -11.10 1.02 16.02
C GLY A 74 -10.23 1.52 14.85
N LEU A 75 -8.90 1.36 14.98
CA LEU A 75 -7.93 1.96 14.06
C LEU A 75 -8.17 1.60 12.59
N ALA A 76 -8.47 0.34 12.30
CA ALA A 76 -8.70 -0.11 10.93
C ALA A 76 -9.95 0.55 10.31
N SER A 77 -11.03 0.75 11.08
CA SER A 77 -12.21 1.49 10.61
C SER A 77 -11.86 2.95 10.31
N MET A 78 -11.12 3.60 11.21
CA MET A 78 -10.72 5.01 11.02
C MET A 78 -9.85 5.19 9.77
N LEU A 79 -8.99 4.22 9.46
CA LEU A 79 -8.16 4.22 8.26
C LEU A 79 -8.97 3.90 6.99
N TYR A 80 -9.96 3.01 7.08
CA TYR A 80 -10.93 2.80 5.99
C TYR A 80 -11.68 4.10 5.65
N ASP A 81 -12.16 4.82 6.67
CA ASP A 81 -12.82 6.11 6.45
C ASP A 81 -11.86 7.11 5.75
N GLN A 82 -10.55 7.06 6.05
CA GLN A 82 -9.57 7.87 5.29
C GLN A 82 -9.44 7.42 3.85
N CYS A 83 -9.50 6.12 3.57
CA CYS A 83 -9.49 5.62 2.20
C CYS A 83 -10.70 6.16 1.41
N GLU A 84 -11.90 6.12 1.99
CA GLU A 84 -13.11 6.66 1.36
C GLU A 84 -13.00 8.18 1.13
N ARG A 85 -12.58 8.94 2.15
CA ARG A 85 -12.41 10.39 2.06
C ARG A 85 -11.43 10.82 0.97
N LEU A 86 -10.34 10.05 0.79
CA LEU A 86 -9.29 10.33 -0.19
C LEU A 86 -9.56 9.71 -1.58
N GLY A 87 -10.71 9.04 -1.75
CA GLY A 87 -11.10 8.40 -3.00
C GLY A 87 -10.25 7.19 -3.38
N ILE A 88 -9.65 6.51 -2.40
CA ILE A 88 -8.93 5.26 -2.61
C ILE A 88 -9.96 4.15 -2.81
N LYS A 89 -9.87 3.46 -3.95
CA LYS A 89 -10.81 2.39 -4.28
C LYS A 89 -10.56 1.16 -3.39
N VAL A 90 -11.58 0.76 -2.64
CA VAL A 90 -11.60 -0.49 -1.87
C VAL A 90 -12.64 -1.42 -2.47
N THR A 91 -12.22 -2.64 -2.86
CA THR A 91 -13.11 -3.67 -3.40
C THR A 91 -13.23 -4.81 -2.39
N PHE A 92 -14.44 -4.99 -1.85
CA PHE A 92 -14.76 -6.06 -0.89
C PHE A 92 -15.14 -7.37 -1.59
N GLY A 93 -15.17 -8.45 -0.81
CA GLY A 93 -15.51 -9.79 -1.27
C GLY A 93 -14.48 -10.36 -2.25
N VAL A 94 -13.20 -10.03 -2.08
CA VAL A 94 -12.09 -10.50 -2.92
C VAL A 94 -11.16 -11.38 -2.09
N ASN A 95 -11.30 -12.69 -2.22
CA ASN A 95 -10.45 -13.64 -1.53
C ASN A 95 -9.28 -14.06 -2.42
N VAL A 96 -8.13 -13.42 -2.22
CA VAL A 96 -6.89 -13.70 -2.98
C VAL A 96 -6.27 -15.02 -2.54
N LEU A 97 -5.93 -15.88 -3.51
CA LEU A 97 -5.36 -17.22 -3.27
C LEU A 97 -3.89 -17.34 -3.68
N SER A 98 -3.45 -16.57 -4.67
CA SER A 98 -2.08 -16.65 -5.18
C SER A 98 -1.63 -15.34 -5.80
N TYR A 99 -0.31 -15.22 -5.99
CA TYR A 99 0.32 -14.09 -6.65
C TYR A 99 1.27 -14.59 -7.74
N VAL A 100 1.41 -13.81 -8.80
CA VAL A 100 2.30 -14.10 -9.94
C VAL A 100 3.08 -12.84 -10.28
N GLU A 101 4.39 -12.97 -10.45
CA GLU A 101 5.26 -11.91 -10.95
C GLU A 101 5.48 -12.05 -12.45
N ASN A 102 5.47 -10.94 -13.17
CA ASN A 102 5.84 -10.86 -14.58
C ASN A 102 7.05 -9.93 -14.72
N ALA A 103 8.25 -10.50 -14.69
CA ALA A 103 9.50 -9.74 -14.80
C ALA A 103 9.67 -9.04 -16.16
N THR A 104 9.07 -9.56 -17.23
CA THR A 104 9.15 -8.97 -18.57
C THR A 104 8.35 -7.68 -18.66
N GLU A 105 7.15 -7.68 -18.06
CA GLU A 105 6.28 -6.51 -18.03
C GLU A 105 6.53 -5.60 -16.81
N GLY A 106 7.31 -6.07 -15.82
CA GLY A 106 7.57 -5.32 -14.60
C GLY A 106 6.35 -5.21 -13.68
N THR A 107 5.47 -6.21 -13.69
CA THR A 107 4.19 -6.19 -12.96
C THR A 107 4.04 -7.40 -12.04
N ALA A 108 3.10 -7.32 -11.10
CA ALA A 108 2.65 -8.42 -10.28
C ALA A 108 1.11 -8.50 -10.29
N THR A 109 0.59 -9.72 -10.17
CA THR A 109 -0.86 -10.01 -10.23
C THR A 109 -1.30 -10.83 -9.03
N ALA A 110 -2.36 -10.38 -8.35
CA ALA A 110 -3.09 -11.17 -7.35
C ALA A 110 -4.28 -11.88 -8.01
N ILE A 111 -4.46 -13.17 -7.73
CA ILE A 111 -5.51 -14.01 -8.31
C ILE A 111 -6.50 -14.41 -7.20
N ALA A 112 -7.78 -14.08 -7.40
CA ALA A 112 -8.87 -14.40 -6.48
C ALA A 112 -9.46 -15.79 -6.73
N ASP A 113 -10.14 -16.33 -5.73
CA ASP A 113 -10.83 -17.63 -5.78
C ASP A 113 -11.96 -17.70 -6.81
N ASP A 114 -12.57 -16.58 -7.15
CA ASP A 114 -13.59 -16.43 -8.19
C ASP A 114 -13.02 -16.17 -9.59
N GLY A 115 -11.69 -16.23 -9.74
CA GLY A 115 -10.99 -16.05 -11.00
C GLY A 115 -10.72 -14.60 -11.41
N ARG A 116 -11.17 -13.60 -10.63
CA ARG A 116 -10.75 -12.21 -10.84
C ARG A 116 -9.24 -12.08 -10.65
N GLN A 117 -8.64 -11.20 -11.45
CA GLN A 117 -7.21 -10.90 -11.41
C GLN A 117 -6.99 -9.40 -11.26
N PHE A 118 -6.02 -9.05 -10.42
CA PHE A 118 -5.68 -7.66 -10.11
C PHE A 118 -4.19 -7.46 -10.35
N THR A 119 -3.86 -6.76 -11.43
CA THR A 119 -2.47 -6.48 -11.83
C THR A 119 -2.07 -5.05 -11.50
N ALA A 120 -0.84 -4.88 -11.02
CA ALA A 120 -0.24 -3.61 -10.64
C ALA A 120 1.29 -3.66 -10.84
N ASP A 121 1.95 -2.50 -10.81
CA ASP A 121 3.42 -2.45 -10.80
C ASP A 121 3.97 -3.02 -9.49
N ILE A 122 3.23 -2.82 -8.39
CA ILE A 122 3.56 -3.34 -7.07
C ILE A 122 2.31 -3.97 -6.46
N VAL A 123 2.45 -5.18 -5.91
CA VAL A 123 1.43 -5.82 -5.07
C VAL A 123 1.97 -5.92 -3.64
N VAL A 124 1.26 -5.31 -2.68
CA VAL A 124 1.56 -5.43 -1.26
C VAL A 124 0.61 -6.46 -0.64
N ALA A 125 1.16 -7.64 -0.32
CA ALA A 125 0.43 -8.66 0.42
C ALA A 125 0.36 -8.29 1.91
N ALA A 126 -0.78 -7.75 2.34
CA ALA A 126 -1.08 -7.34 3.72
C ALA A 126 -2.28 -8.13 4.29
N ASP A 127 -2.41 -9.39 3.87
CA ASP A 127 -3.54 -10.31 4.08
C ASP A 127 -3.48 -11.08 5.42
N GLY A 128 -2.43 -10.86 6.21
CA GLY A 128 -2.35 -11.23 7.62
C GLY A 128 -2.30 -12.74 7.89
N LEU A 129 -2.95 -13.19 8.97
CA LEU A 129 -2.94 -14.60 9.37
C LEU A 129 -3.60 -15.48 8.31
N GLY A 130 -2.89 -16.54 7.92
CA GLY A 130 -3.34 -17.44 6.85
C GLY A 130 -3.00 -16.96 5.44
N THR A 131 -2.16 -15.92 5.32
CA THR A 131 -1.63 -15.42 4.04
C THR A 131 -1.13 -16.57 3.15
N LYS A 132 -1.40 -16.41 1.84
CA LYS A 132 -0.90 -17.31 0.79
C LYS A 132 0.32 -16.74 0.07
N SER A 133 0.79 -15.56 0.49
CA SER A 133 1.95 -14.88 -0.11
C SER A 133 3.26 -15.67 0.02
N HIS A 134 3.41 -16.54 1.03
CA HIS A 134 4.60 -17.39 1.24
C HIS A 134 5.00 -18.27 0.05
N GLN A 135 4.13 -18.46 -0.95
CA GLN A 135 4.48 -19.22 -2.15
C GLN A 135 5.36 -18.43 -3.12
N VAL A 136 5.45 -17.11 -2.95
CA VAL A 136 6.01 -16.17 -3.91
C VAL A 136 7.10 -15.28 -3.27
N VAL A 137 7.32 -15.41 -1.94
CA VAL A 137 8.39 -14.77 -1.16
C VAL A 137 9.13 -15.75 -0.27
#